data_AF-A0A1X2I3J4-F1
#
_entry.id   AF-A0A1X2I3J4-F1
#
_cell.length_a   1.000
_cell.length_b   1.000
_cell.length_c   1.000
_cell.angle_alpha   90.00
_cell.angle_beta   90.00
_cell.angle_gamma   90.00
#
_symmetry.space_group_name_H-M   'P 1'
#
loop_
_entity.id
_entity.type
_entity.pdbx_description
1 polymer ?
#
loop_
_entity_poly.entity_id
_entity_poly.type
_entity_poly.pdbx_seq_one_letter_code
_entity_poly.pdbx_strand_id
1 'polypeptide(L)'
;FPLALLQLIGDANGDQTLRFAGAVYFKNYIKRNWDNENADHITPQDRLTIKNEIVQLMISTPERTQLQISDALSIIAAEDFPEQWENLMPELTSKLSDTDYKTNNGILQTAHSIFKKQVEMLTWNNVFRITN
;
A
#
# COMPACT_ATOMS: atom_id res chain seq x y z
N PHE A 1 -16.93 0.72 2.52
CA PHE A 1 -16.75 0.33 1.09
C PHE A 1 -15.36 -0.23 0.80
N PRO A 2 -14.23 0.45 1.07
CA PRO A 2 -12.89 -0.08 0.74
C PRO A 2 -12.57 -1.42 1.44
N LEU A 3 -13.10 -1.65 2.65
CA LEU A 3 -12.96 -2.93 3.35
C LEU A 3 -13.62 -4.11 2.62
N ALA A 4 -14.75 -3.87 1.93
CA ALA A 4 -15.40 -4.91 1.13
C ALA A 4 -14.54 -5.31 -0.08
N LEU A 5 -13.77 -4.37 -0.65
CA LEU A 5 -12.81 -4.68 -1.70
C LEU A 5 -11.64 -5.52 -1.16
N LEU A 6 -11.12 -5.21 0.04
CA LEU A 6 -10.08 -6.04 0.67
C LEU A 6 -10.58 -7.48 0.89
N GLN A 7 -11.80 -7.64 1.40
CA GLN A 7 -12.43 -8.95 1.57
C GLN A 7 -12.58 -9.70 0.24
N LEU A 8 -13.06 -9.02 -0.82
CA LEU A 8 -13.17 -9.60 -2.16
C LEU A 8 -11.81 -10.07 -2.69
N ILE A 9 -10.77 -9.27 -2.56
CA ILE A 9 -9.43 -9.59 -3.05
C ILE A 9 -8.82 -10.76 -2.26
N GLY A 10 -9.09 -10.81 -0.96
CA GLY A 10 -8.63 -11.84 -0.03
C GLY A 10 -9.33 -13.20 -0.18
N ASP A 11 -10.49 -13.26 -0.83
CA ASP A 11 -11.22 -14.50 -1.04
C ASP A 11 -10.47 -15.45 -1.99
N ALA A 12 -9.72 -16.39 -1.42
CA ALA A 12 -8.94 -17.37 -2.18
C ALA A 12 -9.80 -18.28 -3.06
N ASN A 13 -11.08 -18.46 -2.74
CA ASN A 13 -12.02 -19.31 -3.48
C ASN A 13 -12.77 -18.54 -4.58
N GLY A 14 -12.66 -17.21 -4.61
CA GLY A 14 -13.30 -16.34 -5.57
C GLY A 14 -12.64 -16.34 -6.95
N ASP A 15 -13.39 -15.87 -7.94
CA ASP A 15 -12.91 -15.74 -9.32
C ASP A 15 -11.69 -14.81 -9.42
N GLN A 16 -10.62 -15.27 -10.06
CA GLN A 16 -9.36 -14.54 -10.15
C GLN A 16 -9.49 -13.21 -10.91
N THR A 17 -10.37 -13.14 -11.91
CA THR A 17 -10.60 -11.92 -12.70
C THR A 17 -11.30 -10.87 -11.85
N LEU A 18 -12.32 -11.27 -11.07
CA LEU A 18 -12.99 -10.38 -10.13
C LEU A 18 -12.07 -9.87 -9.04
N ARG A 19 -11.21 -10.74 -8.48
CA ARG A 19 -10.21 -10.34 -7.49
C ARG A 19 -9.22 -9.33 -8.04
N PHE A 20 -8.72 -9.57 -9.25
CA PHE A 20 -7.80 -8.65 -9.91
C PHE A 20 -8.47 -7.31 -10.23
N ALA A 21 -9.69 -7.32 -10.78
CA ALA A 21 -10.47 -6.10 -11.02
C ALA A 21 -10.73 -5.33 -9.71
N GLY A 22 -11.04 -6.05 -8.63
CA GLY A 22 -11.17 -5.51 -7.29
C GLY A 22 -9.90 -4.83 -6.79
N ALA A 23 -8.73 -5.44 -7.01
CA ALA A 23 -7.44 -4.85 -6.63
C ALA A 23 -7.11 -3.58 -7.43
N VAL A 24 -7.36 -3.58 -8.74
CA VAL A 24 -7.21 -2.38 -9.58
C VAL A 24 -8.14 -1.27 -9.10
N TYR A 25 -9.40 -1.60 -8.79
CA TYR A 25 -10.35 -0.63 -8.26
C TYR A 25 -9.92 -0.09 -6.90
N PHE A 26 -9.51 -0.98 -5.99
CA PHE A 26 -9.04 -0.62 -4.65
C PHE A 26 -7.88 0.37 -4.72
N LYS A 27 -6.86 0.09 -5.55
CA LYS A 27 -5.75 1.02 -5.78
C LYS A 27 -6.24 2.40 -6.22
N ASN A 28 -7.11 2.45 -7.22
CA ASN A 28 -7.64 3.71 -7.75
C ASN A 28 -8.51 4.45 -6.73
N TYR A 29 -9.22 3.71 -5.87
CA TYR A 29 -9.98 4.27 -4.78
C TYR A 29 -9.06 4.90 -3.74
N ILE A 30 -8.03 4.19 -3.27
CA ILE A 30 -7.02 4.73 -2.34
C ILE A 30 -6.37 5.98 -2.93
N LYS A 31 -5.94 5.94 -4.20
CA LYS A 31 -5.33 7.09 -4.88
C LYS A 31 -6.18 8.36 -4.85
N ARG A 32 -7.50 8.23 -4.85
CA ARG A 32 -8.44 9.37 -4.91
C ARG A 32 -8.92 9.85 -3.55
N ASN A 33 -8.87 8.97 -2.53
CA ASN A 33 -9.62 9.16 -1.29
C ASN A 33 -8.74 9.07 -0.02
N TRP A 34 -7.43 8.88 -0.15
CA TRP A 34 -6.50 8.73 0.98
C TRP A 34 -5.79 10.02 1.37
N ASP A 35 -5.66 10.96 0.45
CA ASP A 35 -5.05 12.26 0.68
C ASP A 35 -5.96 13.14 1.57
N ASN A 36 -5.36 13.78 2.56
CA ASN A 36 -6.04 14.60 3.56
C ASN A 36 -6.47 15.98 3.00
N GLU A 37 -5.90 16.44 1.88
CA GLU A 37 -6.25 17.73 1.27
C GLU A 37 -7.62 17.70 0.57
N ASN A 38 -8.00 16.54 0.04
CA ASN A 38 -9.22 16.36 -0.74
C ASN A 38 -10.28 15.61 0.08
N ALA A 39 -10.86 16.29 1.07
CA ALA A 39 -11.99 15.85 1.89
C ALA A 39 -11.95 14.37 2.31
N ASP A 40 -11.50 14.09 3.54
CA ASP A 40 -11.28 12.74 4.07
C ASP A 40 -12.51 11.81 3.84
N HIS A 41 -12.45 11.00 2.78
CA HIS A 41 -13.55 10.15 2.32
C HIS A 41 -13.54 8.77 2.98
N ILE A 42 -12.46 8.44 3.69
CA ILE A 42 -12.27 7.17 4.38
C ILE A 42 -12.17 7.49 5.88
N THR A 43 -13.00 6.84 6.68
CA THR A 43 -13.00 7.10 8.12
C THR A 43 -11.65 6.70 8.75
N PRO A 44 -11.21 7.34 9.84
CA PRO A 44 -9.97 6.95 10.54
C PRO A 44 -9.94 5.48 10.95
N GLN A 45 -11.09 4.91 11.31
CA GLN A 45 -11.23 3.50 11.64
C GLN A 45 -10.97 2.59 10.43
N ASP A 46 -11.57 2.91 9.28
CA ASP A 46 -11.34 2.16 8.04
C ASP A 46 -9.88 2.27 7.59
N ARG A 47 -9.25 3.45 7.73
CA ARG A 47 -7.82 3.64 7.42
C ARG A 47 -6.96 2.71 8.26
N LEU A 48 -7.21 2.63 9.57
CA LEU A 48 -6.48 1.75 10.47
C LEU A 48 -6.67 0.27 10.11
N THR A 49 -7.90 -0.15 9.80
CA THR A 49 -8.16 -1.52 9.35
C THR A 49 -7.42 -1.84 8.04
N ILE A 50 -7.44 -0.92 7.06
CA ILE A 50 -6.72 -1.09 5.80
C ILE A 50 -5.22 -1.26 6.05
N LYS A 51 -4.62 -0.43 6.91
CA LYS A 51 -3.19 -0.53 7.28
C LYS A 51 -2.86 -1.90 7.86
N ASN A 52 -3.70 -2.42 8.75
CA ASN A 52 -3.46 -3.71 9.42
C ASN A 52 -3.59 -4.93 8.49
N GLU A 53 -4.35 -4.82 7.39
CA GLU A 53 -4.66 -5.96 6.52
C GLU A 53 -3.84 -5.98 5.22
N ILE A 54 -3.49 -4.80 4.69
CA ILE A 54 -2.97 -4.67 3.31
C ILE A 54 -1.63 -5.39 3.09
N VAL A 55 -0.74 -5.41 4.09
CA VAL A 55 0.57 -6.10 3.98
C VAL A 55 0.37 -7.60 3.87
N GLN A 56 -0.47 -8.18 4.73
CA GLN A 56 -0.77 -9.61 4.68
C GLN A 56 -1.53 -9.99 3.40
N LEU A 57 -2.41 -9.12 2.91
CA LEU A 57 -3.10 -9.31 1.64
C LEU A 57 -2.13 -9.30 0.45
N MET A 58 -1.17 -8.39 0.43
CA MET A 58 -0.13 -8.32 -0.61
C MET A 58 0.70 -9.61 -0.69
N ILE A 59 1.00 -10.23 0.45
CA ILE A 59 1.82 -11.45 0.52
C ILE A 59 1.01 -12.70 0.14
N SER A 60 -0.28 -12.73 0.45
CA SER A 60 -1.16 -13.89 0.23
C SER A 60 -1.80 -13.93 -1.17
N THR A 61 -1.58 -12.91 -2.00
CA THR A 61 -2.21 -12.80 -3.34
C THR A 61 -1.25 -13.19 -4.46
N PRO A 62 -1.76 -13.66 -5.62
CA PRO A 62 -0.91 -13.97 -6.78
C PRO A 62 -0.20 -12.73 -7.34
N GLU A 63 0.94 -12.94 -8.02
CA GLU A 63 1.86 -11.89 -8.52
C GLU A 63 1.17 -10.69 -9.19
N ARG A 64 0.23 -10.92 -10.12
CA ARG A 64 -0.48 -9.82 -10.80
C ARG A 64 -1.29 -8.95 -9.85
N THR A 65 -1.95 -9.56 -8.88
CA THR A 65 -2.75 -8.89 -7.86
C THR A 65 -1.84 -8.21 -6.84
N GLN A 66 -0.79 -8.91 -6.40
CA GLN A 66 0.23 -8.40 -5.51
C GLN A 66 0.80 -7.05 -6.00
N LEU A 67 1.08 -6.91 -7.30
CA LEU A 67 1.55 -5.63 -7.87
C LEU A 67 0.54 -4.48 -7.67
N GLN A 68 -0.77 -4.74 -7.82
CA GLN A 68 -1.78 -3.70 -7.61
C GLN A 68 -1.91 -3.32 -6.13
N ILE A 69 -1.75 -4.29 -5.22
CA ILE A 69 -1.80 -4.04 -3.77
C ILE A 69 -0.52 -3.32 -3.30
N SER A 70 0.65 -3.68 -3.85
CA SER A 70 1.93 -3.01 -3.59
C SER A 70 1.89 -1.53 -4.01
N ASP A 71 1.31 -1.23 -5.17
CA ASP A 71 1.07 0.16 -5.60
C ASP A 71 0.18 0.91 -4.60
N ALA A 72 -0.93 0.29 -4.17
CA ALA A 72 -1.86 0.90 -3.22
C ALA A 72 -1.18 1.16 -1.86
N LEU A 73 -0.41 0.19 -1.37
CA LEU A 73 0.40 0.31 -0.16
C LEU A 73 1.42 1.45 -0.28
N SER A 74 2.09 1.59 -1.42
CA SER A 74 3.04 2.66 -1.68
C SER A 74 2.38 4.05 -1.69
N ILE A 75 1.13 4.15 -2.14
CA ILE A 75 0.35 5.40 -2.06
C ILE A 75 0.06 5.75 -0.61
N ILE A 76 -0.46 4.80 0.18
CA ILE A 76 -0.78 5.02 1.59
C ILE A 76 0.48 5.42 2.37
N ALA A 77 1.59 4.69 2.17
CA ALA A 77 2.85 4.95 2.84
C ALA A 77 3.44 6.32 2.48
N ALA A 78 3.17 6.84 1.30
CA ALA A 78 3.68 8.17 0.95
C ALA A 78 3.08 9.29 1.80
N GLU A 79 1.81 9.15 2.19
CA GLU A 79 1.09 10.13 2.99
C GLU A 79 1.28 9.86 4.50
N ASP A 80 1.27 8.59 4.89
CA ASP A 80 1.18 8.23 6.30
C ASP A 80 2.52 7.78 6.92
N PHE A 81 3.54 7.38 6.15
CA PHE A 81 4.84 6.99 6.69
C PHE A 81 5.82 8.18 6.65
N PRO A 82 6.63 8.41 7.71
CA PRO A 82 6.74 7.62 8.93
C PRO A 82 5.75 8.01 10.05
N GLU A 83 5.22 9.23 10.04
CA GLU A 83 4.60 9.87 11.21
C GLU A 83 3.26 9.24 11.66
N GLN A 84 2.45 8.77 10.71
CA GLN A 84 1.13 8.17 10.96
C GLN A 84 1.12 6.65 10.74
N TRP A 85 2.29 6.05 10.48
CA TRP A 85 2.43 4.60 10.25
C TRP A 85 3.84 4.07 10.55
N GLU A 86 4.33 4.34 11.75
CA GLU A 86 5.70 4.02 12.20
C GLU A 86 6.07 2.53 12.06
N ASN A 87 5.10 1.63 12.26
CA ASN A 87 5.32 0.19 12.29
C ASN A 87 5.38 -0.49 10.90
N LEU A 88 5.22 0.25 9.80
CA LEU A 88 5.21 -0.32 8.45
C LEU A 88 6.51 -1.07 8.10
N MET A 89 7.68 -0.47 8.39
CA MET A 89 8.97 -1.09 8.07
C MET A 89 9.27 -2.33 8.93
N PRO A 90 9.07 -2.31 10.27
CA PRO A 90 9.11 -3.52 11.10
C PRO A 90 8.18 -4.61 10.59
N GLU A 91 6.97 -4.26 10.16
CA GLU A 91 6.00 -5.23 9.63
C GLU A 91 6.50 -5.88 8.34
N LEU A 92 6.94 -5.09 7.35
CA LEU A 92 7.48 -5.61 6.09
C LEU A 92 8.69 -6.53 6.31
N THR A 93 9.63 -6.12 7.16
CA THR A 93 10.83 -6.93 7.45
C THR A 93 10.52 -8.20 8.23
N SER A 94 9.50 -8.20 9.10
CA SER A 94 9.06 -9.40 9.83
C SER A 94 8.50 -10.50 8.92
N LYS A 95 8.12 -10.15 7.69
CA LYS A 95 7.53 -11.07 6.70
C LYS A 95 8.56 -11.67 5.75
N LEU A 96 9.83 -11.27 5.85
CA LEU A 96 10.91 -11.87 5.09
C LEU A 96 11.16 -13.31 5.57
N SER A 97 11.46 -14.21 4.64
CA SER A 97 11.71 -15.62 4.90
C SER A 97 12.97 -16.08 4.18
N ASP A 98 13.78 -16.93 4.81
CA ASP A 98 14.99 -17.50 4.17
C ASP A 98 14.67 -18.42 2.99
N THR A 99 13.42 -18.89 2.89
CA THR A 99 12.99 -19.92 1.93
C THR A 99 12.00 -19.42 0.88
N ASP A 100 11.37 -18.26 1.08
CA ASP A 100 10.37 -17.71 0.16
C ASP A 100 10.88 -16.44 -0.56
N TYR A 101 11.71 -16.66 -1.57
CA TYR A 101 12.29 -15.59 -2.38
C TYR A 101 11.24 -14.80 -3.18
N LYS A 102 10.08 -15.40 -3.51
CA LYS A 102 9.03 -14.71 -4.28
C LYS A 102 8.37 -13.65 -3.42
N THR A 103 7.98 -14.02 -2.20
CA THR A 103 7.43 -13.08 -1.21
C THR A 103 8.45 -12.00 -0.85
N ASN A 104 9.72 -12.37 -0.64
CA ASN A 104 10.77 -11.41 -0.35
C ASN A 104 10.93 -10.37 -1.46
N ASN A 105 10.92 -10.79 -2.73
CA ASN A 105 11.01 -9.85 -3.86
C ASN A 105 9.85 -8.84 -3.85
N GLY A 106 8.61 -9.28 -3.59
CA GLY A 106 7.47 -8.38 -3.49
C GLY A 106 7.60 -7.36 -2.34
N ILE A 107 8.06 -7.83 -1.17
CA ILE A 107 8.32 -6.97 0.00
C ILE A 107 9.40 -5.93 -0.34
N LEU A 108 10.53 -6.37 -0.91
CA LEU A 108 11.66 -5.51 -1.24
C LEU A 108 11.31 -4.49 -2.32
N GLN A 109 10.54 -4.87 -3.33
CA GLN A 109 10.05 -3.94 -4.36
C GLN A 109 9.14 -2.87 -3.77
N THR A 110 8.25 -3.26 -2.85
CA THR A 110 7.38 -2.33 -2.14
C THR A 110 8.19 -1.36 -1.29
N ALA A 111 9.10 -1.87 -0.45
CA ALA A 111 9.97 -1.05 0.39
C ALA A 111 10.81 -0.08 -0.45
N HIS A 112 11.37 -0.55 -1.57
CA HIS A 112 12.11 0.30 -2.50
C HIS A 112 11.24 1.42 -3.08
N SER A 113 10.00 1.11 -3.47
CA SER A 113 9.07 2.10 -4.02
C SER A 113 8.67 3.16 -3.00
N ILE A 114 8.44 2.77 -1.75
CA ILE A 114 8.17 3.68 -0.63
C ILE A 114 9.37 4.64 -0.43
N PHE A 115 10.58 4.10 -0.31
CA PHE A 115 11.78 4.92 -0.10
C PHE A 115 12.08 5.84 -1.27
N LYS A 116 11.92 5.35 -2.51
CA LYS A 116 12.13 6.18 -3.70
C LYS A 116 11.20 7.40 -3.69
N LYS A 117 9.92 7.20 -3.41
CA LYS A 117 8.93 8.30 -3.37
C LYS A 117 9.22 9.31 -2.25
N GLN A 118 9.64 8.83 -1.07
CA GLN A 118 10.05 9.69 0.04
C GLN A 118 11.28 10.54 -0.30
N VAL A 119 12.30 9.94 -0.91
CA VAL A 119 13.50 10.68 -1.36
C VAL A 119 13.11 11.74 -2.41
N GLU A 120 12.30 11.38 -3.41
CA GLU A 120 11.83 12.34 -4.41
C GLU A 120 11.09 13.51 -3.75
N MET A 121 10.16 13.25 -2.83
CA MET A 121 9.42 14.30 -2.12
C MET A 121 10.34 15.23 -1.32
N LEU A 122 11.30 14.68 -0.57
CA LEU A 122 12.28 15.47 0.19
C LEU A 122 13.17 16.32 -0.73
N THR A 123 13.59 15.79 -1.87
CA THR A 123 14.41 16.55 -2.83
C THR A 123 13.65 17.74 -3.42
N TRP A 124 12.38 17.56 -3.79
CA TRP A 124 11.53 18.65 -4.28
C TRP A 124 11.27 19.70 -3.20
N ASN A 125 10.93 19.28 -1.98
CA ASN A 125 10.70 20.19 -0.86
C ASN A 125 11.93 21.07 -0.57
N ASN A 126 13.14 20.51 -0.70
CA ASN A 126 14.37 21.28 -0.56
C ASN A 126 14.55 22.30 -1.70
N VAL A 127 14.25 21.93 -2.96
CA VAL A 127 14.34 22.86 -4.09
C VAL A 127 13.39 24.05 -3.91
N PHE A 128 12.12 23.81 -3.56
CA PHE A 128 11.13 24.89 -3.38
C PHE A 128 11.45 25.83 -2.20
N ARG A 129 12.19 25.35 -1.19
CA ARG A 129 12.68 26.18 -0.08
C ARG A 129 13.87 27.06 -0.43
N ILE A 130 14.60 26.77 -1.50
CA ILE A 130 15.77 27.57 -1.93
C ILE A 130 15.36 28.65 -2.94
N THR A 131 14.18 28.51 -3.57
CA THR A 131 13.66 29.42 -4.60
C THR A 131 12.66 30.47 -4.11
N ASN A 132 12.28 30.44 -2.83
CA ASN A 132 11.45 31.45 -2.15
C ASN A 132 12.23 32.08 -1.00
#